data_AF-A0A292YPY3-F1
#
_entry.id   AF-A0A292YPY3-F1
#
_cell.length_a   1.000
_cell.length_b   1.000
_cell.length_c   1.000
_cell.angle_alpha   90.00
_cell.angle_beta   90.00
_cell.angle_gamma   90.00
#
_symmetry.space_group_name_H-M   'P 1'
#
loop_
_entity.id
_entity.type
_entity.pdbx_description
1 polymer ?
#
loop_
_entity_poly.entity_id
_entity_poly.type
_entity_poly.pdbx_seq_one_letter_code
_entity_poly.pdbx_strand_id
1 'polypeptide(L)'
;MKWSTKIKSKIAVAYSSNFIESYKKFTLKHVRKNENVPEALLQKPLDQCKVALITTAGVHLKSDPPFNVDNPAGDHTIRIISSDAKAEDLEITHIYYDTKFAKADPSVVFPLQQIRELAENGVIGAVSNVNIGLNGGILDTTLVETESIPKAVFDLTNEQVDIALLVPG
;
A
#
# COMPACT_ATOMS: atom_id res chain seq x y z
N MET A 1 1.56 -19.56 -4.17
CA MET A 1 1.62 -19.49 -2.69
C MET A 1 1.61 -20.90 -2.09
N LYS A 2 2.46 -21.19 -1.10
CA LYS A 2 2.60 -22.53 -0.49
C LYS A 2 1.33 -22.92 0.27
N TRP A 3 1.08 -24.23 0.41
CA TRP A 3 -0.07 -24.76 1.15
C TRP A 3 -0.05 -24.33 2.62
N SER A 4 1.13 -24.34 3.25
CA SER A 4 1.34 -23.85 4.62
C SER A 4 0.93 -22.38 4.79
N THR A 5 1.27 -21.52 3.84
CA THR A 5 0.90 -20.09 3.85
C THR A 5 -0.62 -19.90 3.75
N LYS A 6 -1.30 -20.72 2.92
CA LYS A 6 -2.78 -20.69 2.83
C LYS A 6 -3.45 -21.06 4.15
N ILE A 7 -2.90 -22.03 4.89
CA ILE A 7 -3.40 -22.41 6.22
C ILE A 7 -3.19 -21.27 7.21
N LYS A 8 -1.98 -20.69 7.26
CA LYS A 8 -1.67 -19.55 8.13
C LYS A 8 -2.63 -18.39 7.89
N SER A 9 -2.90 -18.04 6.63
CA SER A 9 -3.87 -17.01 6.26
C SER A 9 -5.27 -17.30 6.83
N LYS A 10 -5.80 -18.51 6.63
CA LYS A 10 -7.11 -18.90 7.18
C LYS A 10 -7.18 -18.85 8.70
N ILE A 11 -6.11 -19.30 9.38
CA ILE A 11 -6.03 -19.24 10.84
C ILE A 11 -6.00 -17.78 11.32
N ALA A 12 -5.20 -16.93 10.68
CA ALA A 12 -5.11 -15.51 11.02
C ALA A 12 -6.46 -14.79 10.86
N VAL A 13 -7.17 -15.04 9.75
CA VAL A 13 -8.51 -14.49 9.50
C VAL A 13 -9.55 -15.03 10.50
N ALA A 14 -9.48 -16.32 10.84
CA ALA A 14 -10.37 -16.89 11.86
C ALA A 14 -10.09 -16.31 13.25
N TYR A 15 -8.83 -16.12 13.61
CA TYR A 15 -8.43 -15.53 14.89
C TYR A 15 -8.87 -14.06 14.98
N SER A 16 -8.66 -13.26 13.93
CA SER A 16 -9.09 -11.85 13.90
C SER A 16 -10.61 -11.70 14.01
N SER A 17 -11.38 -12.64 13.44
CA SER A 17 -12.84 -12.59 13.45
C SER A 17 -13.45 -13.07 14.78
N ASN A 18 -12.84 -14.05 15.45
CA ASN A 18 -13.41 -14.65 16.67
C ASN A 18 -12.82 -14.08 17.97
N PHE A 19 -11.64 -13.46 17.93
CA PHE A 19 -10.91 -12.97 19.11
C PHE A 19 -10.37 -11.56 18.89
N ILE A 20 -11.26 -10.63 18.52
CA ILE A 20 -10.93 -9.27 18.09
C ILE A 20 -9.99 -8.54 19.06
N GLU A 21 -10.28 -8.53 20.36
CA GLU A 21 -9.46 -7.80 21.35
C GLU A 21 -8.06 -8.41 21.53
N SER A 22 -7.97 -9.73 21.56
CA SER A 22 -6.69 -10.43 21.62
C SER A 22 -5.88 -10.23 20.32
N TYR A 23 -6.55 -10.22 19.17
CA TYR A 23 -5.94 -9.93 17.87
C TYR A 23 -5.40 -8.50 17.82
N LYS A 24 -6.21 -7.49 18.19
CA LYS A 24 -5.78 -6.08 18.27
C LYS A 24 -4.58 -5.92 19.20
N LYS A 25 -4.61 -6.51 20.40
CA LYS A 25 -3.49 -6.41 21.35
C LYS A 25 -2.21 -7.01 20.77
N PHE A 26 -2.33 -8.08 20.01
CA PHE A 26 -1.20 -8.73 19.34
C PHE A 26 -0.67 -7.90 18.16
N THR A 27 -1.54 -7.42 17.28
CA THR A 27 -1.13 -6.72 16.04
C THR A 27 -0.78 -5.25 16.24
N LEU A 28 -1.40 -4.58 17.22
CA LEU A 28 -1.20 -3.14 17.47
C LEU A 28 -0.13 -2.86 18.53
N LYS A 29 0.58 -3.87 19.02
CA LYS A 29 1.57 -3.71 20.10
C LYS A 29 2.64 -2.65 19.79
N HIS A 30 3.05 -2.53 18.53
CA HIS A 30 4.08 -1.58 18.09
C HIS A 30 3.48 -0.34 17.41
N VAL A 31 2.15 -0.23 17.35
CA VAL A 31 1.48 0.90 16.69
C VAL A 31 1.39 2.07 17.66
N ARG A 32 1.96 3.20 17.26
CA ARG A 32 1.77 4.47 17.96
C ARG A 32 0.54 5.17 17.39
N LYS A 33 -0.51 5.30 18.20
CA LYS A 33 -1.67 6.10 17.85
C LYS A 33 -1.25 7.57 17.76
N ASN A 34 -1.36 8.17 16.59
CA ASN A 34 -1.24 9.61 16.44
C ASN A 34 -2.64 10.23 16.61
N GLU A 35 -2.81 11.08 17.62
CA GLU A 35 -4.09 11.76 17.88
C GLU A 35 -4.26 13.00 17.00
N ASN A 36 -3.17 13.48 16.40
CA ASN A 36 -3.18 14.62 15.49
C ASN A 36 -3.28 14.09 14.05
N VAL A 37 -4.33 14.48 13.35
CA VAL A 37 -4.42 14.28 11.90
C VAL A 37 -3.48 15.29 11.24
N PRO A 38 -2.52 14.89 10.40
CA PRO A 38 -1.69 15.85 9.69
C PRO A 38 -2.58 16.75 8.81
N GLU A 39 -2.38 18.05 8.89
CA GLU A 39 -3.05 19.00 8.01
C GLU A 39 -2.55 18.80 6.57
N ALA A 40 -3.37 18.15 5.75
CA ALA A 40 -3.11 17.96 4.32
C ALA A 40 -3.70 19.14 3.53
N LEU A 41 -3.12 20.33 3.72
CA LEU A 41 -3.55 21.53 3.00
C LEU A 41 -2.84 21.63 1.64
N LEU A 42 -3.63 21.72 0.58
CA LEU A 42 -3.11 21.96 -0.77
C LEU A 42 -2.44 23.34 -0.84
N GLN A 43 -1.20 23.36 -1.33
CA GLN A 43 -0.42 24.59 -1.52
C GLN A 43 -0.67 25.25 -2.89
N LYS A 44 -1.36 24.54 -3.79
CA LYS A 44 -1.71 25.01 -5.14
C LYS A 44 -3.01 24.37 -5.62
N PRO A 45 -3.65 24.90 -6.68
CA PRO A 45 -4.84 24.32 -7.29
C PRO A 45 -4.65 22.85 -7.67
N LEU A 46 -5.72 22.05 -7.52
CA LEU A 46 -5.69 20.60 -7.72
C LEU A 46 -5.23 20.20 -9.12
N ASP A 47 -5.68 20.95 -10.14
CA ASP A 47 -5.30 20.82 -11.55
C ASP A 47 -3.82 21.11 -11.84
N GLN A 48 -3.06 21.56 -10.84
CA GLN A 48 -1.60 21.74 -10.88
C GLN A 48 -0.85 20.73 -10.00
N CYS A 49 -1.57 19.87 -9.26
CA CYS A 49 -0.98 18.88 -8.36
C CYS A 49 -0.57 17.60 -9.09
N LYS A 50 0.62 17.10 -8.74
CA LYS A 50 1.07 15.74 -9.03
C LYS A 50 0.63 14.81 -7.91
N VAL A 51 -0.09 13.74 -8.28
CA VAL A 51 -0.69 12.79 -7.33
C VAL A 51 0.02 11.44 -7.39
N ALA A 52 0.38 10.88 -6.24
CA ALA A 52 0.89 9.52 -6.10
C ALA A 52 -0.09 8.63 -5.33
N LEU A 53 -0.13 7.36 -5.69
CA LEU A 53 -0.81 6.31 -4.91
C LEU A 53 0.17 5.64 -3.95
N ILE A 54 -0.27 5.40 -2.72
CA ILE A 54 0.43 4.55 -1.75
C ILE A 54 -0.56 3.50 -1.26
N THR A 55 -0.28 2.23 -1.50
CA THR A 55 -1.16 1.12 -1.08
C THR A 55 -0.45 0.17 -0.14
N THR A 56 -1.15 -0.27 0.90
CA THR A 56 -0.69 -1.34 1.80
C THR A 56 -1.23 -2.72 1.42
N ALA A 57 -1.95 -2.81 0.31
CA ALA A 57 -2.64 -4.03 -0.12
C ALA A 57 -1.73 -5.11 -0.73
N GLY A 58 -0.41 -4.88 -0.78
CA GLY A 58 0.57 -5.82 -1.34
C GLY A 58 0.69 -5.76 -2.87
N VAL A 59 0.36 -4.61 -3.49
CA VAL A 59 0.47 -4.42 -4.95
C VAL A 59 1.93 -4.22 -5.36
N HIS A 60 2.32 -4.84 -6.46
CA HIS A 60 3.66 -4.78 -7.04
C HIS A 60 3.61 -5.15 -8.53
N LEU A 61 4.67 -4.90 -9.29
CA LEU A 61 4.77 -5.38 -10.65
C LEU A 61 5.02 -6.89 -10.65
N LYS A 62 4.54 -7.60 -11.67
CA LYS A 62 4.86 -9.02 -11.90
C LYS A 62 6.36 -9.28 -12.08
N SER A 63 7.11 -8.26 -12.51
CA SER A 63 8.58 -8.30 -12.60
C SER A 63 9.28 -8.18 -11.26
N ASP A 64 8.59 -7.67 -10.23
CA ASP A 64 9.16 -7.50 -8.91
C ASP A 64 9.19 -8.85 -8.15
N PRO A 65 10.15 -9.02 -7.23
CA PRO A 65 10.06 -10.08 -6.24
C PRO A 65 8.77 -9.93 -5.42
N PRO A 66 7.95 -10.99 -5.28
CA PRO A 66 6.76 -10.96 -4.44
C PRO A 66 7.10 -10.63 -2.98
N PHE A 67 6.19 -9.97 -2.27
CA PHE A 67 6.37 -9.71 -0.84
C PHE A 67 6.54 -11.01 -0.04
N ASN A 68 7.48 -11.01 0.90
CA ASN A 68 7.72 -12.15 1.79
C ASN A 68 6.69 -12.23 2.92
N VAL A 69 5.53 -12.80 2.61
CA VAL A 69 4.44 -13.03 3.57
C VAL A 69 4.67 -14.21 4.53
N ASP A 70 5.76 -14.97 4.35
CA ASP A 70 6.13 -16.05 5.26
C ASP A 70 7.02 -15.53 6.43
N ASN A 71 7.55 -14.31 6.34
CA ASN A 71 8.30 -13.66 7.42
C ASN A 71 7.36 -13.28 8.57
N PRO A 72 7.56 -13.78 9.80
CA PRO A 72 6.73 -13.41 10.95
C PRO A 72 6.71 -11.91 11.26
N ALA A 73 7.79 -11.17 10.96
CA ALA A 73 7.84 -9.73 11.15
C ALA A 73 7.10 -8.95 10.04
N GLY A 74 6.83 -9.59 8.91
CA GLY A 74 6.33 -8.97 7.68
C GLY A 74 7.45 -8.57 6.71
N ASP A 75 7.07 -8.05 5.55
CA ASP A 75 8.00 -7.52 4.54
C ASP A 75 7.85 -6.00 4.45
N HIS A 76 8.80 -5.27 5.05
CA HIS A 76 8.77 -3.81 5.10
C HIS A 76 9.24 -3.13 3.80
N THR A 77 9.76 -3.89 2.84
CA THR A 77 10.29 -3.32 1.60
C THR A 77 9.17 -2.68 0.78
N ILE A 78 9.54 -1.70 -0.06
CA ILE A 78 8.59 -1.01 -0.96
C ILE A 78 8.79 -1.47 -2.40
N ARG A 79 7.74 -1.33 -3.22
CA ARG A 79 7.80 -1.48 -4.68
C ARG A 79 7.39 -0.18 -5.33
N ILE A 80 8.13 0.25 -6.34
CA ILE A 80 7.83 1.46 -7.10
C ILE A 80 7.09 1.05 -8.37
N ILE A 81 5.95 1.69 -8.62
CA ILE A 81 5.08 1.43 -9.75
C ILE A 81 4.97 2.73 -10.56
N SER A 82 5.38 2.66 -11.83
CA SER A 82 5.33 3.79 -12.75
C SER A 82 3.88 4.15 -13.12
N SER A 83 3.64 5.39 -13.53
CA SER A 83 2.31 5.89 -13.90
C SER A 83 1.71 5.17 -15.13
N ASP A 84 2.57 4.65 -16.00
CA ASP A 84 2.20 3.93 -17.22
C ASP A 84 1.97 2.43 -17.01
N ALA A 85 2.16 1.91 -15.79
CA ALA A 85 1.88 0.52 -15.47
C ALA A 85 0.44 0.15 -15.82
N LYS A 86 0.26 -1.02 -16.45
CA LYS A 86 -1.06 -1.52 -16.80
C LYS A 86 -1.57 -2.44 -15.69
N ALA A 87 -2.90 -2.55 -15.57
CA ALA A 87 -3.50 -3.47 -14.62
C ALA A 87 -3.03 -4.92 -14.80
N GLU A 88 -2.77 -5.33 -16.05
CA GLU A 88 -2.23 -6.65 -16.39
C GLU A 88 -0.78 -6.86 -15.93
N ASP A 89 -0.03 -5.80 -15.63
CA ASP A 89 1.35 -5.88 -15.13
C ASP A 89 1.39 -5.99 -13.60
N LEU A 90 0.27 -5.74 -12.93
CA LEU A 90 0.17 -5.74 -11.47
C LEU A 90 -0.09 -7.14 -10.93
N GLU A 91 0.46 -7.39 -9.74
CA GLU A 91 0.23 -8.58 -8.93
C GLU A 91 0.03 -8.18 -7.47
N ILE A 92 -0.64 -9.05 -6.71
CA ILE A 92 -0.97 -8.80 -5.31
C ILE A 92 -0.48 -9.96 -4.45
N THR A 93 0.37 -9.63 -3.48
CA THR A 93 0.90 -10.59 -2.50
C THR A 93 0.59 -10.11 -1.09
N HIS A 94 -0.44 -10.68 -0.48
CA HIS A 94 -0.90 -10.35 0.88
C HIS A 94 -1.51 -11.58 1.57
N ILE A 95 -1.44 -11.64 2.91
CA ILE A 95 -1.87 -12.81 3.71
C ILE A 95 -3.09 -12.56 4.61
N TYR A 96 -3.41 -11.30 4.91
CA TYR A 96 -4.44 -10.93 5.89
C TYR A 96 -5.81 -10.56 5.30
N TYR A 97 -5.98 -10.56 3.97
CA TYR A 97 -7.28 -10.40 3.31
C TYR A 97 -7.40 -11.31 2.08
N ASP A 98 -8.63 -11.53 1.58
CA ASP A 98 -8.87 -12.28 0.36
C ASP A 98 -8.51 -11.45 -0.88
N THR A 99 -7.35 -11.76 -1.46
CA THR A 99 -6.82 -11.07 -2.64
C THR A 99 -7.54 -11.40 -3.94
N LYS A 100 -8.54 -12.30 -3.95
CA LYS A 100 -9.23 -12.72 -5.18
C LYS A 100 -9.79 -11.54 -5.97
N PHE A 101 -10.46 -10.60 -5.31
CA PHE A 101 -11.07 -9.45 -5.97
C PHE A 101 -10.01 -8.44 -6.44
N ALA A 102 -9.01 -8.14 -5.61
CA ALA A 102 -7.89 -7.28 -5.98
C ALA A 102 -7.07 -7.84 -7.15
N LYS A 103 -6.94 -9.17 -7.27
CA LYS A 103 -6.27 -9.81 -8.42
C LYS A 103 -7.11 -9.78 -9.69
N ALA A 104 -8.43 -9.82 -9.56
CA ALA A 104 -9.34 -9.72 -10.70
C ALA A 104 -9.42 -8.27 -11.21
N ASP A 105 -9.43 -7.31 -10.28
CA ASP A 105 -9.44 -5.89 -10.55
C ASP A 105 -8.53 -5.15 -9.52
N PRO A 106 -7.28 -4.84 -9.90
CA PRO A 106 -6.35 -4.12 -9.03
C PRO A 106 -6.84 -2.74 -8.62
N SER A 107 -7.77 -2.13 -9.37
CA SER A 107 -8.24 -0.77 -9.08
C SER A 107 -8.97 -0.64 -7.74
N VAL A 108 -9.49 -1.75 -7.21
CA VAL A 108 -10.11 -1.82 -5.88
C VAL A 108 -9.14 -1.43 -4.77
N VAL A 109 -7.84 -1.70 -4.95
CA VAL A 109 -6.78 -1.44 -3.95
C VAL A 109 -5.64 -0.56 -4.47
N PHE A 110 -5.68 -0.21 -5.76
CA PHE A 110 -4.69 0.62 -6.43
C PHE A 110 -5.28 1.25 -7.71
N PRO A 111 -6.09 2.32 -7.58
CA PRO A 111 -6.89 2.90 -8.66
C PRO A 111 -6.07 3.75 -9.64
N LEU A 112 -4.94 3.22 -10.14
CA LEU A 112 -4.01 3.95 -11.00
C LEU A 112 -4.67 4.44 -12.29
N GLN A 113 -5.51 3.60 -12.89
CA GLN A 113 -6.27 3.96 -14.09
C GLN A 113 -7.17 5.17 -13.85
N GLN A 114 -7.89 5.20 -12.73
CA GLN A 114 -8.80 6.28 -12.39
C GLN A 114 -8.03 7.58 -12.09
N ILE A 115 -6.87 7.50 -11.43
CA ILE A 115 -6.01 8.67 -11.23
C ILE A 115 -5.48 9.22 -12.58
N ARG A 116 -5.15 8.34 -13.55
CA ARG A 116 -4.80 8.79 -14.92
C ARG A 116 -5.96 9.49 -15.60
N GLU A 117 -7.16 8.93 -15.54
CA GLU A 117 -8.35 9.55 -16.11
C GLU A 117 -8.63 10.94 -15.50
N LEU A 118 -8.35 11.14 -14.20
CA LEU A 118 -8.44 12.46 -13.58
C LEU A 118 -7.41 13.44 -14.16
N ALA A 119 -6.19 12.99 -14.47
CA ALA A 119 -5.17 13.82 -15.09
C ALA A 119 -5.54 14.16 -16.55
N GLU A 120 -6.01 13.18 -17.31
CA GLU A 120 -6.46 13.35 -18.71
C GLU A 120 -7.62 14.33 -18.82
N ASN A 121 -8.53 14.33 -17.83
CA ASN A 121 -9.65 15.27 -17.75
C ASN A 121 -9.28 16.64 -17.14
N GLY A 122 -8.01 16.88 -16.80
CA GLY A 122 -7.53 18.12 -16.21
C GLY A 122 -8.01 18.39 -14.78
N VAL A 123 -8.51 17.36 -14.08
CA VAL A 123 -8.91 17.48 -12.66
C VAL A 123 -7.69 17.56 -11.75
N ILE A 124 -6.64 16.80 -12.09
CA ILE A 124 -5.31 16.88 -11.46
C ILE A 124 -4.26 17.24 -12.51
N GLY A 125 -3.10 17.75 -12.08
CA GLY A 125 -2.04 18.14 -13.00
C GLY A 125 -1.28 16.96 -13.61
N ALA A 126 -0.96 15.94 -12.82
CA ALA A 126 -0.24 14.76 -13.29
C ALA A 126 -0.36 13.56 -12.33
N VAL A 127 -0.07 12.37 -12.86
CA VAL A 127 0.18 11.17 -12.05
C VAL A 127 1.67 11.02 -11.82
N SER A 128 2.07 10.71 -10.59
CA SER A 128 3.45 10.43 -10.21
C SER A 128 4.00 9.19 -10.92
N ASN A 129 5.26 9.20 -11.35
CA ASN A 129 5.99 7.98 -11.74
C ASN A 129 6.50 7.17 -10.54
N VAL A 130 6.37 7.73 -9.33
CA VAL A 130 6.66 7.07 -8.06
C VAL A 130 5.34 6.83 -7.35
N ASN A 131 4.70 5.70 -7.66
CA ASN A 131 3.61 5.14 -6.84
C ASN A 131 4.14 3.97 -6.03
N ILE A 132 3.61 3.76 -4.83
CA ILE A 132 4.23 2.89 -3.84
C ILE A 132 3.30 1.74 -3.47
N GLY A 133 3.80 0.52 -3.68
CA GLY A 133 3.26 -0.70 -3.13
C GLY A 133 3.97 -1.11 -1.85
N LEU A 134 3.19 -1.36 -0.79
CA LEU A 134 3.61 -1.88 0.51
C LEU A 134 2.78 -3.12 0.86
N ASN A 135 3.27 -3.92 1.80
CA ASN A 135 2.49 -4.96 2.45
C ASN A 135 2.08 -4.52 3.86
N GLY A 136 0.78 -4.45 4.14
CA GLY A 136 0.24 -4.04 5.44
C GLY A 136 0.38 -5.10 6.54
N GLY A 137 0.85 -6.30 6.20
CA GLY A 137 1.04 -7.42 7.11
C GLY A 137 2.27 -7.32 8.02
N ILE A 138 2.52 -6.15 8.62
CA ILE A 138 3.68 -5.85 9.47
C ILE A 138 3.26 -5.90 10.94
N LEU A 139 3.96 -6.73 11.75
CA LEU A 139 3.72 -6.80 13.20
C LEU A 139 4.72 -5.97 14.00
N ASP A 140 5.90 -5.74 13.45
CA ASP A 140 6.93 -4.88 14.03
C ASP A 140 7.20 -3.71 13.08
N THR A 141 6.73 -2.52 13.46
CA THR A 141 6.81 -1.32 12.63
C THR A 141 8.18 -0.66 12.65
N THR A 142 9.15 -1.15 13.44
CA THR A 142 10.45 -0.51 13.62
C THR A 142 11.14 -0.21 12.29
N LEU A 143 11.28 -1.22 11.41
CA LEU A 143 11.92 -1.04 10.10
C LEU A 143 11.06 -0.27 9.09
N VAL A 144 9.73 -0.28 9.27
CA VAL A 144 8.84 0.57 8.47
C VAL A 144 9.13 2.04 8.81
N GLU A 145 9.22 2.36 10.09
CA GLU A 145 9.42 3.72 10.59
C GLU A 145 10.85 4.24 10.36
N THR A 146 11.87 3.39 10.54
CA THR A 146 13.28 3.83 10.44
C THR A 146 13.86 3.76 9.03
N GLU A 147 13.28 2.96 8.13
CA GLU A 147 13.84 2.77 6.78
C GLU A 147 12.82 3.04 5.67
N SER A 148 11.66 2.39 5.75
CA SER A 148 10.72 2.29 4.62
C SER A 148 9.99 3.62 4.38
N ILE A 149 9.50 4.25 5.45
CA ILE A 149 8.86 5.58 5.39
C ILE A 149 9.87 6.65 4.95
N PRO A 150 11.08 6.77 5.54
CA PRO A 150 12.08 7.72 5.05
C PRO A 150 12.41 7.56 3.57
N LYS A 151 12.53 6.32 3.08
CA LYS A 151 12.73 6.05 1.66
C LYS A 151 11.55 6.51 0.81
N ALA A 152 10.32 6.17 1.21
CA ALA A 152 9.11 6.59 0.50
C ALA A 152 9.01 8.12 0.42
N VAL A 153 9.26 8.82 1.54
CA VAL A 153 9.27 10.29 1.59
C VAL A 153 10.34 10.86 0.66
N PHE A 154 11.55 10.30 0.66
CA PHE A 154 12.63 10.73 -0.23
C PHE A 154 12.24 10.59 -1.71
N ASP A 155 11.72 9.42 -2.10
CA ASP A 155 11.33 9.15 -3.50
C ASP A 155 10.19 10.08 -3.95
N LEU A 156 9.16 10.26 -3.11
CA LEU A 156 8.02 11.15 -3.40
C LEU A 156 8.42 12.63 -3.47
N THR A 157 9.32 13.06 -2.58
CA THR A 157 9.82 14.44 -2.56
C THR A 157 10.64 14.73 -3.82
N ASN A 158 11.52 13.82 -4.22
CA ASN A 158 12.31 13.97 -5.45
C ASN A 158 11.45 13.98 -6.71
N GLU A 159 10.36 13.21 -6.70
CA GLU A 159 9.37 13.21 -7.78
C GLU A 159 8.44 14.43 -7.74
N GLN A 160 8.59 15.34 -6.76
CA GLN A 160 7.77 16.55 -6.59
C GLN A 160 6.28 16.21 -6.51
N VAL A 161 5.94 15.17 -5.74
CA VAL A 161 4.56 14.80 -5.46
C VAL A 161 3.95 15.81 -4.49
N ASP A 162 2.78 16.33 -4.85
CA ASP A 162 2.03 17.28 -4.02
C ASP A 162 0.99 16.57 -3.14
N ILE A 163 0.45 15.45 -3.64
CA ILE A 163 -0.61 14.70 -2.97
C ILE A 163 -0.25 13.21 -2.99
N ALA A 164 -0.18 12.59 -1.82
CA ALA A 164 -0.12 11.15 -1.68
C ALA A 164 -1.47 10.62 -1.22
N LEU A 165 -2.15 9.86 -2.08
CA LEU A 165 -3.41 9.19 -1.74
C LEU A 165 -3.10 7.82 -1.11
N LEU A 166 -3.48 7.67 0.16
CA LEU A 166 -3.31 6.43 0.91
C LEU A 166 -4.50 5.50 0.64
N VAL A 167 -4.22 4.31 0.11
CA VAL A 167 -5.22 3.29 -0.23
C VAL A 167 -5.00 2.05 0.65
N PRO A 168 -5.81 1.86 1.72
CA PRO A 168 -5.67 0.68 2.56
C PRO A 168 -6.12 -0.59 1.81
N GLY A 169 -5.49 -1.71 2.15
CA GLY A 169 -5.89 -3.06 1.69
C GLY A 169 -6.89 -3.76 2.61
#